data_AF-A0A178Y7N8-F1
#
_entry.id   AF-A0A178Y7N8-F1
#
_cell.length_a   1.000
_cell.length_b   1.000
_cell.length_c   1.000
_cell.angle_alpha   90.00
_cell.angle_beta   90.00
_cell.angle_gamma   90.00
#
_symmetry.space_group_name_H-M   'P 1'
#
loop_
_entity.id
_entity.type
_entity.pdbx_description
1 polymer ?
#
loop_
_entity_poly.entity_id
_entity_poly.type
_entity_poly.pdbx_seq_one_letter_code
_entity_poly.pdbx_strand_id
1 'polypeptide(L)'
;MPVGDNSILLIGESGVGKTHYGAQLLKRLIKGDGELHMDGAATNLEPFEAAMEHLNEGMAAGHTPTTTYVDSIWPVADSEGRKAELIWPDYGGEQIKSMSSTRRIPSPWHKRVIATPGWLLLVRLQHTRANDDIFSRPLSNLKGTGSDNREVQVSDQARLVELLQMLLYIRGAISTKRLASPRLCVLLTCWDELGTDEQPGTVLEQRLPLFSSFLQSTWAETSIMGLSALERALSPRDPDAEYVARGPEQFGYVVLPDGRHSVDLTLPIRHLLADTL
;
A
#
# COMPACT_ATOMS: atom_id res chain seq x y z
N MET A 1 -21.09 -11.08 5.85
CA MET A 1 -21.68 -10.85 4.51
C MET A 1 -20.79 -11.55 3.49
N PRO A 2 -21.32 -12.09 2.39
CA PRO A 2 -20.47 -12.55 1.30
C PRO A 2 -19.72 -11.32 0.78
N VAL A 3 -18.39 -11.36 0.90
CA VAL A 3 -17.49 -10.36 0.35
C VAL A 3 -17.66 -10.39 -1.16
N GLY A 4 -17.85 -9.23 -1.79
CA GLY A 4 -18.14 -9.15 -3.23
C GLY A 4 -17.02 -9.74 -4.10
N ASP A 5 -17.38 -10.25 -5.29
CA ASP A 5 -16.44 -10.83 -6.29
C ASP A 5 -15.37 -9.85 -6.79
N ASN A 6 -15.47 -8.57 -6.39
CA ASN A 6 -14.53 -7.50 -6.74
C ASN A 6 -13.90 -6.85 -5.51
N SER A 7 -13.92 -7.51 -4.36
CA SER A 7 -13.33 -6.96 -3.15
C SER A 7 -11.81 -6.81 -3.26
N ILE A 8 -11.31 -5.70 -2.72
CA ILE A 8 -9.91 -5.33 -2.76
C ILE A 8 -9.38 -5.24 -1.34
N LEU A 9 -8.40 -6.08 -1.01
CA LEU A 9 -7.73 -6.05 0.29
C LEU A 9 -6.55 -5.09 0.25
N LEU A 10 -6.53 -4.14 1.20
CA LEU A 10 -5.39 -3.28 1.39
C LEU A 10 -4.36 -3.92 2.32
N ILE A 11 -3.13 -4.04 1.82
CA ILE A 11 -2.02 -4.70 2.50
C ILE A 11 -0.87 -3.70 2.61
N GLY A 12 -0.25 -3.61 3.79
CA GLY A 12 0.91 -2.76 3.97
C GLY A 12 1.27 -2.61 5.43
N GLU A 13 2.54 -2.38 5.71
CA GLU A 13 3.08 -2.30 7.07
C GLU A 13 2.78 -0.98 7.77
N SER A 14 3.11 -0.87 9.06
CA SER A 14 2.99 0.40 9.76
C SER A 14 3.92 1.44 9.12
N GLY A 15 3.45 2.68 8.99
CA GLY A 15 4.25 3.78 8.44
C GLY A 15 4.39 3.82 6.91
N VAL A 16 3.69 2.97 6.14
CA VAL A 16 3.68 3.02 4.67
C VAL A 16 2.64 4.01 4.08
N GLY A 17 2.08 4.92 4.89
CA GLY A 17 1.14 5.93 4.40
C GLY A 17 -0.31 5.45 4.18
N LYS A 18 -0.70 4.26 4.66
CA LYS A 18 -2.09 3.75 4.56
C LYS A 18 -3.13 4.74 5.09
N THR A 19 -2.92 5.28 6.30
CA THR A 19 -3.88 6.19 6.95
C THR A 19 -4.04 7.48 6.16
N HIS A 20 -2.94 8.09 5.70
CA HIS A 20 -2.99 9.31 4.88
C HIS A 20 -3.64 9.05 3.51
N TYR A 21 -3.29 7.95 2.85
CA TYR A 21 -3.94 7.56 1.60
C TYR A 21 -5.43 7.33 1.80
N GLY A 22 -5.83 6.59 2.85
CA GLY A 22 -7.22 6.32 3.15
C GLY A 22 -8.03 7.59 3.44
N ALA A 23 -7.51 8.51 4.25
CA ALA A 23 -8.17 9.79 4.52
C ALA A 23 -8.35 10.63 3.25
N GLN A 24 -7.33 10.69 2.39
CA GLN A 24 -7.38 11.42 1.12
C GLN A 24 -8.31 10.76 0.09
N LEU A 25 -8.31 9.43 0.06
CA LEU A 25 -9.16 8.64 -0.83
C LEU A 25 -10.63 8.77 -0.41
N LEU A 26 -10.93 8.66 0.90
CA LEU A 26 -12.29 8.75 1.43
C LEU A 26 -12.94 10.08 1.08
N LYS A 27 -12.23 11.20 1.25
CA LYS A 27 -12.71 12.54 0.84
C LYS A 27 -13.10 12.57 -0.63
N ARG A 28 -12.27 12.00 -1.51
CA ARG A 28 -12.52 11.96 -2.96
C ARG A 28 -13.67 11.04 -3.33
N LEU A 29 -13.77 9.86 -2.71
CA LEU A 29 -14.85 8.91 -2.94
C LEU A 29 -16.21 9.50 -2.52
N ILE A 30 -16.27 10.24 -1.41
CA ILE A 30 -17.49 10.92 -0.95
C ILE A 30 -17.86 12.06 -1.90
N LYS A 31 -16.87 12.82 -2.38
CA LYS A 31 -17.11 13.94 -3.30
C LYS A 31 -17.50 13.48 -4.71
N GLY A 32 -16.96 12.34 -5.16
CA GLY A 32 -17.24 11.76 -6.48
C GLY A 32 -16.47 12.41 -7.63
N ASP A 33 -15.34 13.07 -7.36
CA ASP A 33 -14.55 13.82 -8.36
C ASP A 33 -13.58 12.94 -9.19
N GLY A 34 -13.46 11.65 -8.86
CA GLY A 34 -12.57 10.69 -9.54
C GLY A 34 -13.32 9.65 -10.35
N GLU A 35 -12.59 8.64 -10.84
CA GLU A 35 -13.17 7.50 -11.56
C GLU A 35 -13.97 6.54 -10.65
N LEU A 36 -13.79 6.64 -9.33
CA LEU A 36 -14.60 5.93 -8.33
C LEU A 36 -15.36 6.89 -7.40
N HIS A 37 -16.51 6.43 -6.94
CA HIS A 37 -17.34 7.08 -5.93
C HIS A 37 -17.87 6.07 -4.90
N MET A 38 -18.35 6.56 -3.75
CA MET A 38 -19.00 5.72 -2.74
C MET A 38 -20.32 5.11 -3.28
N ASP A 39 -20.50 3.80 -3.11
CA ASP A 39 -21.71 3.05 -3.50
C ASP A 39 -22.40 2.46 -2.25
N GLY A 40 -22.52 3.26 -1.20
CA GLY A 40 -23.12 2.87 0.06
C GLY A 40 -22.42 3.48 1.27
N ALA A 41 -22.88 3.11 2.46
CA ALA A 41 -22.26 3.55 3.71
C ALA A 41 -21.00 2.71 3.99
N ALA A 42 -19.87 3.39 4.20
CA ALA A 42 -18.67 2.75 4.73
C ALA A 42 -18.89 2.27 6.16
N THR A 43 -18.28 1.13 6.51
CA THR A 43 -18.23 0.68 7.91
C THR A 43 -17.02 1.28 8.62
N ASN A 44 -17.19 1.62 9.90
CA ASN A 44 -16.12 2.03 10.81
C ASN A 44 -15.12 3.06 10.22
N LEU A 45 -15.51 4.33 10.15
CA LEU A 45 -14.65 5.40 9.62
C LEU A 45 -13.75 6.05 10.69
N GLU A 46 -13.95 5.73 11.97
CA GLU A 46 -13.20 6.28 13.12
C GLU A 46 -11.68 6.34 12.88
N PRO A 47 -11.01 5.30 12.31
CA PRO A 47 -9.56 5.33 12.08
C PRO A 47 -9.08 6.44 11.12
N PHE A 48 -9.98 6.92 10.26
CA PHE A 48 -9.71 7.90 9.23
C PHE A 48 -10.27 9.28 9.56
N GLU A 49 -11.29 9.38 10.41
CA GLU A 49 -11.88 10.67 10.85
C GLU A 49 -10.82 11.59 11.46
N ALA A 50 -10.09 11.10 12.46
CA ALA A 50 -9.02 11.87 13.09
C ALA A 50 -7.94 12.28 12.06
N ALA A 51 -7.62 11.40 11.11
CA ALA A 51 -6.65 11.73 10.07
C ALA A 51 -7.18 12.78 9.09
N MET A 52 -8.46 12.73 8.73
CA MET A 52 -9.12 13.72 7.89
C MET A 52 -9.15 15.11 8.54
N GLU A 53 -9.38 15.16 9.85
CA GLU A 53 -9.35 16.39 10.66
C GLU A 53 -7.95 17.03 10.64
N HIS A 54 -6.91 16.26 10.98
CA HIS A 54 -5.53 16.78 10.93
C HIS A 54 -5.16 17.30 9.54
N LEU A 55 -5.56 16.58 8.47
CA LEU A 55 -5.33 17.03 7.12
C LEU A 55 -6.08 18.34 6.80
N ASN A 56 -7.31 18.51 7.27
CA ASN A 56 -8.06 19.77 7.11
C ASN A 56 -7.38 20.94 7.82
N GLU A 57 -6.65 20.67 8.90
CA GLU A 57 -5.85 21.65 9.63
C GLU A 57 -4.45 21.84 9.04
N GLY A 58 -4.14 21.22 7.89
CA GLY A 58 -2.83 21.34 7.24
C GLY A 58 -1.71 20.60 7.96
N MET A 59 -2.05 19.61 8.80
CA MET A 59 -1.12 18.85 9.60
C MET A 59 -1.07 17.37 9.20
N ALA A 60 0.08 16.74 9.43
CA ALA A 60 0.19 15.30 9.28
C ALA A 60 -0.55 14.59 10.42
N ALA A 61 -1.45 13.67 10.08
CA ALA A 61 -2.03 12.76 11.05
C ALA A 61 -0.94 11.93 11.75
N GLY A 62 -1.04 11.81 13.08
CA GLY A 62 -0.20 10.90 13.87
C GLY A 62 -0.51 9.43 13.59
N HIS A 63 0.15 8.55 14.36
CA HIS A 63 -0.22 7.13 14.35
C HIS A 63 -1.65 6.97 14.87
N THR A 64 -2.48 6.21 14.16
CA THR A 64 -3.84 5.86 14.59
C THR A 64 -3.77 5.10 15.93
N PRO A 65 -4.20 5.70 17.06
CA PRO A 65 -4.32 4.98 18.33
C PRO A 65 -5.69 4.29 18.34
N THR A 66 -5.76 2.95 18.40
CA THR A 66 -7.06 2.26 18.25
C THR A 66 -7.34 1.26 19.36
N THR A 67 -8.46 1.49 20.04
CA THR A 67 -9.05 0.68 21.12
C THR A 67 -10.15 -0.27 20.64
N THR A 68 -10.59 -0.17 19.38
CA THR A 68 -11.72 -0.89 18.80
C THR A 68 -11.23 -1.80 17.67
N TYR A 69 -11.82 -3.01 17.56
CA TYR A 69 -11.35 -4.12 16.70
C TYR A 69 -12.33 -4.42 15.52
N VAL A 70 -12.53 -3.48 14.60
CA VAL A 70 -13.48 -3.61 13.48
C VAL A 70 -12.87 -3.14 12.14
N ASP A 71 -12.99 -3.96 11.09
CA ASP A 71 -12.55 -3.60 9.73
C ASP A 71 -13.33 -2.40 9.18
N SER A 72 -12.63 -1.54 8.44
CA SER A 72 -13.26 -0.47 7.67
C SER A 72 -13.49 -0.97 6.24
N ILE A 73 -14.76 -1.12 5.86
CA ILE A 73 -15.20 -1.67 4.56
C ILE A 73 -15.90 -0.58 3.79
N TRP A 74 -15.38 -0.21 2.62
CA TRP A 74 -15.91 0.88 1.81
C TRP A 74 -16.50 0.35 0.51
N PRO A 75 -17.82 0.38 0.35
CA PRO A 75 -18.47 0.10 -0.93
C PRO A 75 -18.15 1.21 -1.93
N VAL A 76 -17.62 0.86 -3.09
CA VAL A 76 -17.29 1.81 -4.17
C VAL A 76 -17.81 1.31 -5.51
N ALA A 77 -18.12 2.24 -6.40
CA ALA A 77 -18.45 1.96 -7.79
C ALA A 77 -17.70 2.89 -8.74
N ASP A 78 -17.47 2.43 -9.96
CA ASP A 78 -16.97 3.27 -11.04
C ASP A 78 -18.12 3.86 -11.90
N SER A 79 -17.74 4.68 -12.88
CA SER A 79 -18.68 5.28 -13.83
C SER A 79 -19.36 4.27 -14.76
N GLU A 80 -18.80 3.07 -14.92
CA GLU A 80 -19.38 1.96 -15.70
C GLU A 80 -20.35 1.10 -14.85
N GLY A 81 -20.49 1.39 -13.56
CA GLY A 81 -21.34 0.67 -12.62
C GLY A 81 -20.73 -0.63 -12.07
N ARG A 82 -19.43 -0.88 -12.30
CA ARG A 82 -18.69 -1.96 -11.63
C ARG A 82 -18.54 -1.60 -10.15
N LYS A 83 -18.89 -2.55 -9.28
CA LYS A 83 -18.89 -2.37 -7.82
C LYS A 83 -17.74 -3.16 -7.18
N ALA A 84 -17.18 -2.63 -6.10
CA ALA A 84 -16.14 -3.26 -5.30
C ALA A 84 -16.29 -2.92 -3.81
N GLU A 85 -15.68 -3.74 -2.95
CA GLU A 85 -15.56 -3.45 -1.52
C GLU A 85 -14.08 -3.28 -1.17
N LEU A 86 -13.69 -2.11 -0.65
CA LEU A 86 -12.35 -1.86 -0.16
C LEU A 86 -12.25 -2.29 1.28
N ILE A 87 -11.37 -3.24 1.58
CA ILE A 87 -11.22 -3.81 2.92
C ILE A 87 -9.93 -3.27 3.55
N TRP A 88 -10.10 -2.41 4.55
CA TRP A 88 -9.01 -1.89 5.37
C TRP A 88 -8.93 -2.67 6.68
N PRO A 89 -7.90 -3.52 6.86
CA PRO A 89 -7.74 -4.27 8.09
C PRO A 89 -7.27 -3.36 9.22
N ASP A 90 -8.03 -3.38 10.31
CA ASP A 90 -7.92 -2.52 11.50
C ASP A 90 -6.55 -2.53 12.21
N TYR A 91 -5.75 -3.57 11.96
CA TYR A 91 -4.38 -3.72 12.49
C TYR A 91 -3.37 -4.08 11.40
N GLY A 92 -3.64 -3.73 10.14
CA GLY A 92 -2.83 -4.20 9.02
C GLY A 92 -1.34 -3.96 9.23
N GLY A 93 -0.96 -2.75 9.65
CA GLY A 93 0.46 -2.38 9.74
C GLY A 93 1.30 -3.25 10.68
N GLU A 94 0.87 -3.37 11.94
CA GLU A 94 1.61 -4.10 12.98
C GLU A 94 1.44 -5.61 12.85
N GLN A 95 0.26 -6.08 12.44
CA GLN A 95 0.02 -7.50 12.19
C GLN A 95 0.83 -8.00 11.00
N ILE A 96 0.96 -7.23 9.92
CA ILE A 96 1.82 -7.62 8.78
C ILE A 96 3.27 -7.82 9.27
N LYS A 97 3.78 -6.90 10.10
CA LYS A 97 5.13 -7.05 10.69
C LYS A 97 5.24 -8.33 11.51
N SER A 98 4.25 -8.62 12.36
CA SER A 98 4.20 -9.86 13.17
C SER A 98 4.06 -11.12 12.33
N MET A 99 3.28 -11.11 11.25
CA MET A 99 3.12 -12.25 10.34
C MET A 99 4.45 -12.62 9.70
N SER A 100 5.17 -11.63 9.17
CA SER A 100 6.46 -11.87 8.51
C SER A 100 7.53 -12.37 9.49
N SER A 101 7.52 -11.92 10.74
CA SER A 101 8.51 -12.35 11.75
C SER A 101 8.19 -13.70 12.38
N THR A 102 6.92 -13.96 12.70
CA THR A 102 6.49 -15.18 13.38
C THR A 102 6.05 -16.30 12.45
N ARG A 103 5.87 -15.99 11.15
CA ARG A 103 5.26 -16.88 10.14
C ARG A 103 3.88 -17.42 10.54
N ARG A 104 3.13 -16.64 11.32
CA ARG A 104 1.77 -16.99 11.76
C ARG A 104 0.77 -15.99 11.21
N ILE A 105 -0.24 -16.50 10.52
CA ILE A 105 -1.33 -15.67 9.99
C ILE A 105 -2.55 -15.80 10.92
N PRO A 106 -3.03 -14.70 11.52
CA PRO A 106 -4.25 -14.68 12.30
C PRO A 106 -5.47 -15.16 11.50
N SER A 107 -6.41 -15.84 12.16
CA SER A 107 -7.63 -16.36 11.52
C SER A 107 -8.46 -15.31 10.74
N PRO A 108 -8.61 -14.05 11.21
CA PRO A 108 -9.29 -13.01 10.42
C PRO A 108 -8.64 -12.75 9.06
N TRP A 109 -7.30 -12.77 9.00
CA TRP A 109 -6.56 -12.59 7.76
C TRP A 109 -6.76 -13.75 6.79
N HIS A 110 -6.87 -14.97 7.29
CA HIS A 110 -7.17 -16.15 6.47
C HIS A 110 -8.48 -15.97 5.68
N LYS A 111 -9.53 -15.44 6.32
CA LYS A 111 -10.82 -15.16 5.66
C LYS A 111 -10.70 -14.06 4.62
N ARG A 112 -10.03 -12.95 4.96
CA ARG A 112 -9.83 -11.80 4.04
C ARG A 112 -9.06 -12.21 2.78
N VAL A 113 -7.94 -12.90 2.95
CA VAL A 113 -7.03 -13.32 1.88
C VAL A 113 -7.71 -14.28 0.91
N ILE A 114 -8.55 -15.19 1.40
CA ILE A 114 -9.31 -16.11 0.55
C ILE A 114 -10.46 -15.39 -0.17
N ALA A 115 -11.17 -14.51 0.53
CA ALA A 115 -12.37 -13.87 0.01
C ALA A 115 -12.10 -12.73 -0.99
N THR A 116 -10.87 -12.19 -1.05
CA THR A 116 -10.55 -10.97 -1.83
C THR A 116 -9.76 -11.28 -3.09
N PRO A 117 -10.31 -11.11 -4.30
CA PRO A 117 -9.60 -11.40 -5.54
C PRO A 117 -8.67 -10.29 -6.01
N GLY A 118 -8.71 -9.10 -5.42
CA GLY A 118 -7.77 -8.01 -5.68
C GLY A 118 -6.97 -7.62 -4.45
N TRP A 119 -5.67 -7.41 -4.59
CA TRP A 119 -4.78 -6.95 -3.53
C TRP A 119 -4.09 -5.64 -3.92
N LEU A 120 -4.19 -4.65 -3.05
CA LEU A 120 -3.45 -3.39 -3.15
C LEU A 120 -2.35 -3.38 -2.09
N LEU A 121 -1.11 -3.57 -2.50
CA LEU A 121 0.06 -3.62 -1.61
C LEU A 121 0.77 -2.27 -1.58
N LEU A 122 0.76 -1.61 -0.42
CA LEU A 122 1.45 -0.34 -0.20
C LEU A 122 2.88 -0.60 0.29
N VAL A 123 3.86 -0.01 -0.41
CA VAL A 123 5.28 -0.13 -0.11
C VAL A 123 5.92 1.26 -0.05
N ARG A 124 6.57 1.59 1.07
CA ARG A 124 7.39 2.81 1.19
C ARG A 124 8.85 2.49 1.00
N LEU A 125 9.41 2.89 -0.13
CA LEU A 125 10.79 2.56 -0.51
C LEU A 125 11.83 3.16 0.44
N GLN A 126 11.57 4.33 1.02
CA GLN A 126 12.53 5.00 1.92
C GLN A 126 12.77 4.27 3.23
N HIS A 127 11.78 3.51 3.71
CA HIS A 127 11.93 2.68 4.91
C HIS A 127 12.59 1.34 4.61
N THR A 128 12.85 1.04 3.33
CA THR A 128 13.51 -0.19 2.93
C THR A 128 15.02 -0.02 3.04
N ARG A 129 15.65 -0.85 3.87
CA ARG A 129 17.09 -1.01 3.88
C ARG A 129 17.53 -1.69 2.59
N ALA A 130 18.29 -0.98 1.78
CA ALA A 130 19.16 -1.63 0.80
C ALA A 130 20.21 -2.40 1.62
N ASN A 131 20.09 -3.72 1.67
CA ASN A 131 21.07 -4.51 2.41
C ASN A 131 22.38 -4.50 1.62
N ASP A 132 23.45 -4.05 2.26
CA ASP A 132 24.80 -4.21 1.73
C ASP A 132 25.15 -5.72 1.74
N ASP A 133 25.02 -6.39 0.60
CA ASP A 133 25.52 -7.75 0.37
C ASP A 133 27.01 -7.75 0.00
N ILE A 134 27.67 -8.91 0.07
CA ILE A 134 29.07 -9.16 -0.32
C ILE A 134 29.37 -8.74 -1.75
N PHE A 135 28.36 -8.74 -2.62
CA PHE A 135 28.46 -8.28 -4.01
C PHE A 135 28.38 -6.75 -4.15
N SER A 136 27.71 -6.07 -3.21
CA SER A 136 27.66 -4.61 -3.14
C SER A 136 28.76 -3.99 -2.27
N ARG A 137 29.34 -4.77 -1.35
CA ARG A 137 30.53 -4.40 -0.56
C ARG A 137 31.62 -5.47 -0.70
N PRO A 138 32.66 -5.22 -1.52
CA PRO A 138 33.82 -6.10 -1.62
C PRO A 138 34.44 -6.35 -0.25
N LEU A 139 34.85 -7.59 0.02
CA LEU A 139 35.49 -8.03 1.28
C LEU A 139 36.67 -7.13 1.71
N SER A 140 37.36 -6.50 0.75
CA SER A 140 38.44 -5.54 0.99
C SER A 140 38.02 -4.29 1.77
N ASN A 141 36.73 -3.95 1.77
CA ASN A 141 36.17 -2.80 2.47
C ASN A 141 35.73 -3.13 3.92
N LEU A 142 35.69 -4.42 4.28
CA LEU A 142 35.42 -4.87 5.65
C LEU A 142 36.73 -4.80 6.45
N LYS A 143 37.16 -3.59 6.80
CA LYS A 143 38.23 -3.41 7.80
C LYS A 143 37.68 -3.84 9.16
N GLY A 144 38.30 -4.88 9.72
CA GLY A 144 37.92 -5.47 11.00
C GLY A 144 37.68 -4.42 12.08
N THR A 145 36.41 -4.22 12.40
CA THR A 145 35.96 -3.59 13.63
C THR A 145 35.22 -4.69 14.39
N GLY A 146 35.46 -4.76 15.70
CA GLY A 146 35.14 -5.90 16.56
C GLY A 146 33.73 -6.44 16.40
N SER A 147 33.56 -7.71 16.73
CA SER A 147 32.30 -8.46 16.68
C SER A 147 31.21 -7.80 17.54
N ASP A 148 30.55 -6.79 16.99
CA ASP A 148 29.17 -6.53 17.31
C ASP A 148 28.40 -7.67 16.64
N ASN A 149 27.96 -8.64 17.45
CA ASN A 149 27.08 -9.73 17.03
C ASN A 149 25.69 -9.13 16.71
N ARG A 150 25.62 -8.27 15.70
CA ARG A 150 24.36 -7.68 15.22
C ARG A 150 23.54 -8.83 14.69
N GLU A 151 22.38 -9.04 15.30
CA GLU A 151 21.39 -9.96 14.78
C GLU A 151 21.24 -9.74 13.28
N VAL A 152 21.48 -10.79 12.49
CA VAL A 152 21.30 -10.75 11.04
C VAL A 152 19.82 -10.48 10.78
N GLN A 153 19.50 -9.24 10.41
CA GLN A 153 18.14 -8.84 10.08
C GLN A 153 17.83 -9.28 8.64
N VAL A 154 16.66 -9.89 8.46
CA VAL A 154 16.14 -10.23 7.13
C VAL A 154 15.97 -8.94 6.32
N SER A 155 16.38 -8.94 5.05
CA SER A 155 16.20 -7.76 4.19
C SER A 155 14.72 -7.45 3.99
N ASP A 156 14.37 -6.18 3.84
CA ASP A 156 12.97 -5.78 3.65
C ASP A 156 12.36 -6.37 2.37
N GLN A 157 13.16 -6.57 1.33
CA GLN A 157 12.72 -7.28 0.12
C GLN A 157 12.36 -8.73 0.40
N ALA A 158 13.20 -9.47 1.12
CA ALA A 158 12.92 -10.85 1.50
C ALA A 158 11.68 -10.93 2.39
N ARG A 159 11.46 -9.93 3.25
CA ARG A 159 10.29 -9.83 4.11
C ARG A 159 8.99 -9.58 3.34
N LEU A 160 9.01 -8.72 2.31
CA LEU A 160 7.89 -8.49 1.40
C LEU A 160 7.57 -9.75 0.56
N VAL A 161 8.61 -10.44 0.07
CA VAL A 161 8.47 -11.71 -0.64
C VAL A 161 7.84 -12.78 0.27
N GLU A 162 8.38 -12.98 1.47
CA GLU A 162 7.85 -13.93 2.45
C GLU A 162 6.38 -13.64 2.77
N LEU A 163 6.03 -12.37 3.00
CA LEU A 163 4.65 -11.97 3.24
C LEU A 163 3.73 -12.44 2.11
N LEU A 164 4.04 -12.09 0.86
CA LEU A 164 3.22 -12.47 -0.28
C LEU A 164 3.15 -14.00 -0.46
N GLN A 165 4.26 -14.70 -0.27
CA GLN A 165 4.29 -16.17 -0.32
C GLN A 165 3.37 -16.79 0.74
N MET A 166 3.39 -16.28 1.97
CA MET A 166 2.50 -16.75 3.03
C MET A 166 1.02 -16.49 2.70
N LEU A 167 0.68 -15.32 2.13
CA LEU A 167 -0.69 -15.01 1.72
C LEU A 167 -1.15 -15.90 0.57
N LEU A 168 -0.30 -16.13 -0.44
CA LEU A 168 -0.57 -17.04 -1.55
C LEU A 168 -0.74 -18.49 -1.10
N TYR A 169 0.08 -18.93 -0.13
CA TYR A 169 -0.03 -20.26 0.48
C TYR A 169 -1.42 -20.48 1.09
N ILE A 170 -1.87 -19.54 1.91
CA ILE A 170 -3.19 -19.63 2.56
C ILE A 170 -4.34 -19.56 1.56
N ARG A 171 -4.18 -18.80 0.49
CA ARG A 171 -5.15 -18.76 -0.60
C ARG A 171 -5.20 -20.09 -1.39
N GLY A 172 -4.19 -20.94 -1.27
CA GLY A 172 -4.04 -22.13 -2.11
C GLY A 172 -3.66 -21.78 -3.55
N ALA A 173 -3.07 -20.60 -3.78
CA ALA A 173 -2.75 -20.07 -5.09
C ALA A 173 -1.29 -20.32 -5.53
N ILE A 174 -0.54 -21.17 -4.81
CA ILE A 174 0.83 -21.51 -5.23
C ILE A 174 0.77 -22.34 -6.52
N SER A 175 1.49 -21.87 -7.54
CA SER A 175 1.47 -22.46 -8.88
C SER A 175 2.84 -22.36 -9.53
N THR A 176 3.12 -23.27 -10.46
CA THR A 176 4.27 -23.19 -11.38
C THR A 176 4.00 -22.29 -12.58
N LYS A 177 2.72 -21.92 -12.80
CA LYS A 177 2.31 -20.93 -13.80
C LYS A 177 2.09 -19.58 -13.12
N ARG A 178 2.36 -18.51 -13.87
CA ARG A 178 2.05 -17.15 -13.44
C ARG A 178 0.56 -16.99 -13.12
N LEU A 179 0.28 -16.25 -12.05
CA LEU A 179 -1.05 -16.06 -11.49
C LEU A 179 -1.81 -14.95 -12.21
N ALA A 180 -3.05 -15.23 -12.60
CA ALA A 180 -4.04 -14.22 -12.96
C ALA A 180 -4.89 -13.79 -11.75
N SER A 181 -4.99 -14.64 -10.72
CA SER A 181 -5.69 -14.35 -9.46
C SER A 181 -4.88 -14.88 -8.27
N PRO A 182 -4.76 -14.12 -7.17
CA PRO A 182 -5.32 -12.78 -6.95
C PRO A 182 -4.61 -11.73 -7.81
N ARG A 183 -5.35 -10.71 -8.25
CA ARG A 183 -4.78 -9.56 -8.96
C ARG A 183 -4.00 -8.71 -7.98
N LEU A 184 -2.88 -8.15 -8.42
CA LEU A 184 -1.98 -7.38 -7.55
C LEU A 184 -1.63 -6.03 -8.18
N CYS A 185 -1.87 -4.98 -7.41
CA CYS A 185 -1.32 -3.65 -7.65
C CYS A 185 -0.37 -3.30 -6.51
N VAL A 186 0.86 -2.92 -6.85
CA VAL A 186 1.87 -2.41 -5.93
C VAL A 186 1.87 -0.90 -6.00
N LEU A 187 1.63 -0.25 -4.87
CA LEU A 187 1.57 1.19 -4.75
C LEU A 187 2.78 1.70 -3.96
N LEU A 188 3.69 2.37 -4.66
CA LEU A 188 4.91 2.94 -4.11
C LEU A 188 4.60 4.28 -3.46
N THR A 189 4.38 4.25 -2.16
CA THR A 189 3.92 5.39 -1.36
C THR A 189 5.04 6.37 -1.05
N CYS A 190 4.68 7.63 -0.80
CA CYS A 190 5.62 8.73 -0.56
C CYS A 190 6.51 8.98 -1.79
N TRP A 191 5.90 8.94 -2.98
CA TRP A 191 6.58 9.08 -4.26
C TRP A 191 7.28 10.45 -4.42
N ASP A 192 6.64 11.50 -3.92
CA ASP A 192 7.17 12.88 -3.91
C ASP A 192 8.54 12.99 -3.22
N GLU A 193 8.77 12.15 -2.20
CA GLU A 193 10.02 12.17 -1.45
C GLU A 193 11.18 11.44 -2.19
N LEU A 194 10.91 10.74 -3.30
CA LEU A 194 11.94 10.02 -4.07
C LEU A 194 12.72 10.92 -5.02
N GLY A 195 12.15 12.07 -5.42
CA GLY A 195 12.79 13.04 -6.32
C GLY A 195 13.21 12.44 -7.67
N THR A 196 12.39 11.55 -8.24
CA THR A 196 12.67 10.86 -9.52
C THR A 196 11.52 11.04 -10.52
N ASP A 197 11.89 11.13 -11.80
CA ASP A 197 10.97 11.16 -12.94
C ASP A 197 10.88 9.78 -13.64
N GLU A 198 11.51 8.75 -13.07
CA GLU A 198 11.50 7.39 -13.62
C GLU A 198 10.15 6.70 -13.41
N GLN A 199 9.85 5.70 -14.24
CA GLN A 199 8.62 4.93 -14.10
C GLN A 199 8.61 4.10 -12.79
N PRO A 200 7.44 3.93 -12.14
CA PRO A 200 7.33 3.16 -10.89
C PRO A 200 7.94 1.76 -10.95
N GLY A 201 7.76 1.05 -12.06
CA GLY A 201 8.36 -0.28 -12.26
C GLY A 201 9.88 -0.26 -12.28
N THR A 202 10.48 0.72 -12.96
CA THR A 202 11.94 0.91 -13.02
C THR A 202 12.52 1.23 -11.65
N VAL A 203 11.88 2.15 -10.91
CA VAL A 203 12.30 2.49 -9.55
C VAL A 203 12.21 1.28 -8.62
N LEU A 204 11.15 0.46 -8.74
CA LEU A 204 11.02 -0.77 -7.96
C LEU A 204 12.14 -1.76 -8.28
N GLU A 205 12.48 -1.95 -9.54
CA GLU A 205 13.54 -2.88 -9.96
C GLU A 205 14.91 -2.43 -9.46
N GLN A 206 15.22 -1.14 -9.51
CA GLN A 206 16.48 -0.60 -9.01
C GLN A 206 16.60 -0.68 -7.49
N ARG A 207 15.51 -0.35 -6.76
CA ARG A 207 15.51 -0.28 -5.30
C ARG A 207 15.29 -1.63 -4.65
N LEU A 208 14.41 -2.45 -5.23
CA LEU A 208 13.98 -3.76 -4.73
C LEU A 208 14.07 -4.87 -5.79
N PRO A 209 15.26 -5.18 -6.35
CA PRO A 209 15.41 -6.12 -7.47
C PRO A 209 14.90 -7.54 -7.18
N LEU A 210 15.12 -8.06 -5.96
CA LEU A 210 14.62 -9.38 -5.57
C LEU A 210 13.09 -9.40 -5.54
N PHE A 211 12.49 -8.36 -4.98
CA PHE A 211 11.04 -8.23 -4.91
C PHE A 211 10.44 -8.06 -6.31
N SER A 212 11.03 -7.21 -7.15
CA SER A 212 10.61 -7.01 -8.54
C SER A 212 10.64 -8.33 -9.34
N SER A 213 11.74 -9.08 -9.26
CA SER A 213 11.88 -10.39 -9.92
C SER A 213 10.86 -11.42 -9.40
N PHE A 214 10.59 -11.43 -8.09
CA PHE A 214 9.54 -12.27 -7.51
C PHE A 214 8.15 -11.93 -8.06
N LEU A 215 7.80 -10.64 -8.17
CA LEU A 215 6.52 -10.22 -8.72
C LEU A 215 6.36 -10.67 -10.19
N GLN A 216 7.36 -10.41 -11.02
CA GLN A 216 7.36 -10.74 -12.46
C GLN A 216 7.34 -12.25 -12.74
N SER A 217 7.88 -13.06 -11.82
CA SER A 217 7.86 -14.52 -11.94
C SER A 217 6.56 -15.14 -11.39
N THR A 218 5.89 -14.46 -10.45
CA THR A 218 4.70 -15.00 -9.76
C THR A 218 3.40 -14.61 -10.44
N TRP A 219 3.26 -13.38 -10.93
CA TRP A 219 2.02 -12.87 -11.53
C TRP A 219 2.15 -12.74 -13.05
N ALA A 220 1.04 -12.96 -13.76
CA ALA A 220 0.98 -12.79 -15.21
C ALA A 220 1.01 -11.30 -15.57
N GLU A 221 0.26 -10.51 -14.80
CA GLU A 221 0.18 -9.07 -14.89
C GLU A 221 0.29 -8.48 -13.48
N THR A 222 1.13 -7.48 -13.33
CA THR A 222 1.26 -6.69 -12.11
C THR A 222 1.24 -5.22 -12.47
N SER A 223 0.47 -4.45 -11.73
CA SER A 223 0.48 -3.00 -11.87
C SER A 223 1.36 -2.40 -10.79
N ILE A 224 2.30 -1.55 -11.17
CA ILE A 224 3.17 -0.83 -10.25
C ILE A 224 2.91 0.65 -10.48
N MET A 225 2.48 1.35 -9.44
CA MET A 225 2.14 2.77 -9.50
C MET A 225 2.86 3.52 -8.38
N GLY A 226 3.15 4.80 -8.60
CA GLY A 226 3.60 5.73 -7.56
C GLY A 226 2.40 6.39 -6.88
N LEU A 227 2.52 6.70 -5.60
CA LEU A 227 1.54 7.48 -4.85
C LEU A 227 2.23 8.54 -4.00
N SER A 228 1.82 9.79 -4.21
CA SER A 228 1.96 10.85 -3.23
C SER A 228 0.58 11.27 -2.75
N ALA A 229 0.17 10.79 -1.57
CA ALA A 229 -1.17 11.11 -1.05
C ALA A 229 -1.29 12.56 -0.60
N LEU A 230 -0.19 13.15 -0.10
CA LEU A 230 -0.17 14.50 0.45
C LEU A 230 0.54 15.51 -0.44
N GLU A 231 1.26 15.07 -1.48
CA GLU A 231 2.10 15.89 -2.39
C GLU A 231 3.30 16.58 -1.75
N ARG A 232 3.31 16.68 -0.41
CA ARG A 232 4.36 17.31 0.39
C ARG A 232 4.39 16.72 1.79
N ALA A 233 5.52 16.90 2.47
CA ALA A 233 5.65 16.60 3.88
C ALA A 233 4.88 17.64 4.72
N LEU A 234 3.95 17.17 5.56
CA LEU A 234 3.24 18.00 6.53
C LEU A 234 3.81 17.79 7.94
N SER A 235 3.82 18.85 8.76
CA SER A 235 4.21 18.76 10.17
C SER A 235 3.02 18.26 11.01
N PRO A 236 3.23 17.42 12.04
CA PRO A 236 2.18 17.09 13.01
C PRO A 236 1.82 18.25 13.95
N ARG A 237 2.59 19.34 13.96
CA ARG A 237 2.43 20.46 14.91
C ARG A 237 2.26 21.82 14.25
N ASP A 238 2.75 21.96 13.02
CA ASP A 238 2.80 23.23 12.31
C ASP A 238 1.90 23.14 11.07
N PRO A 239 0.71 23.77 11.10
CA PRO A 239 -0.19 23.83 9.95
C PRO A 239 0.45 24.41 8.68
N ASP A 240 0.31 23.72 7.55
CA ASP A 240 0.61 24.27 6.23
C ASP A 240 -0.55 25.16 5.75
N ALA A 241 -0.31 26.47 5.67
CA ALA A 241 -1.32 27.45 5.31
C ALA A 241 -1.83 27.31 3.86
N GLU A 242 -0.98 26.89 2.92
CA GLU A 242 -1.39 26.66 1.53
C GLU A 242 -2.28 25.42 1.45
N TYR A 243 -1.93 24.38 2.20
CA TYR A 243 -2.68 23.14 2.28
C TYR A 243 -4.11 23.36 2.79
N VAL A 244 -4.24 24.15 3.86
CA VAL A 244 -5.54 24.56 4.41
C VAL A 244 -6.32 25.42 3.41
N ALA A 245 -5.67 26.42 2.81
CA ALA A 245 -6.34 27.38 1.94
C ALA A 245 -6.90 26.76 0.65
N ARG A 246 -6.19 25.78 0.06
CA ARG A 246 -6.61 25.10 -1.17
C ARG A 246 -7.55 23.92 -0.91
N GLY A 247 -7.53 23.35 0.29
CA GLY A 247 -8.28 22.14 0.63
C GLY A 247 -7.44 20.87 0.39
N PRO A 248 -7.41 19.91 1.34
CA PRO A 248 -6.58 18.70 1.24
C PRO A 248 -6.82 17.86 0.00
N GLU A 249 -8.05 17.84 -0.52
CA GLU A 249 -8.45 17.08 -1.70
C GLU A 249 -7.86 17.62 -3.02
N GLN A 250 -7.31 18.84 -3.00
CA GLN A 250 -6.59 19.42 -4.15
C GLN A 250 -5.13 18.99 -4.22
N PHE A 251 -4.66 18.22 -3.24
CA PHE A 251 -3.27 17.74 -3.17
C PHE A 251 -3.20 16.24 -3.34
N GLY A 252 -2.12 15.81 -3.94
CA GLY A 252 -1.77 14.42 -4.09
C GLY A 252 -1.99 13.93 -5.52
N TYR A 253 -1.16 12.97 -5.91
CA TYR A 253 -1.16 12.40 -7.24
C TYR A 253 -0.74 10.93 -7.20
N VAL A 254 -1.11 10.24 -8.26
CA VAL A 254 -0.60 8.91 -8.62
C VAL A 254 0.28 9.03 -9.85
N VAL A 255 1.33 8.22 -9.90
CA VAL A 255 2.15 8.02 -11.10
C VAL A 255 1.76 6.67 -11.69
N LEU A 256 1.19 6.71 -12.89
CA LEU A 256 0.74 5.53 -13.61
C LEU A 256 1.93 4.66 -14.07
N PRO A 257 1.71 3.40 -14.46
CA PRO A 257 2.80 2.52 -14.88
C PRO A 257 3.63 3.06 -16.05
N ASP A 258 3.02 3.90 -16.91
CA ASP A 258 3.68 4.57 -18.03
C ASP A 258 4.46 5.84 -17.64
N GLY A 259 4.40 6.26 -16.37
CA GLY A 259 5.04 7.46 -15.85
C GLY A 259 4.16 8.72 -15.87
N ARG A 260 2.93 8.67 -16.39
CA ARG A 260 2.03 9.84 -16.37
C ARG A 260 1.52 10.11 -14.96
N HIS A 261 1.45 11.39 -14.60
CA HIS A 261 0.87 11.84 -13.34
C HIS A 261 -0.64 12.03 -13.48
N SER A 262 -1.40 11.68 -12.45
CA SER A 262 -2.82 11.97 -12.33
C SER A 262 -3.16 12.40 -10.92
N VAL A 263 -4.06 13.38 -10.78
CA VAL A 263 -4.57 13.85 -9.48
C VAL A 263 -5.68 12.95 -8.91
N ASP A 264 -6.14 11.98 -9.70
CA ASP A 264 -7.16 11.03 -9.27
C ASP A 264 -6.53 9.87 -8.49
N LEU A 265 -6.64 9.94 -7.16
CA LEU A 265 -6.14 8.90 -6.26
C LEU A 265 -6.96 7.61 -6.28
N THR A 266 -8.09 7.56 -6.99
CA THR A 266 -8.93 6.35 -7.11
C THR A 266 -8.43 5.38 -8.17
N LEU A 267 -7.53 5.82 -9.06
CA LEU A 267 -7.05 5.03 -10.21
C LEU A 267 -6.39 3.68 -9.86
N PRO A 268 -5.59 3.53 -8.78
CA PRO A 268 -5.02 2.23 -8.44
C PRO A 268 -6.09 1.17 -8.18
N ILE A 269 -7.21 1.59 -7.58
CA ILE A 269 -8.34 0.72 -7.26
C ILE A 269 -9.16 0.46 -8.52
N ARG A 270 -9.41 1.49 -9.33
CA ARG A 270 -10.12 1.34 -10.61
C ARG A 270 -9.38 0.40 -11.56
N HIS A 271 -8.04 0.45 -11.58
CA HIS A 271 -7.23 -0.48 -12.36
C HIS A 271 -7.42 -1.93 -11.89
N LEU A 272 -7.34 -2.16 -10.58
CA LEU A 272 -7.70 -3.45 -9.98
C LEU A 272 -9.16 -3.83 -10.19
N LEU A 273 -10.06 -2.93 -10.58
CA LEU A 273 -11.44 -3.25 -10.86
C LEU A 273 -11.67 -3.60 -12.33
N ALA A 274 -11.00 -2.91 -13.26
CA ALA A 274 -11.19 -3.08 -14.70
C ALA A 274 -10.63 -4.40 -15.25
N ASP A 275 -9.61 -4.98 -14.60
CA ASP A 275 -9.00 -6.26 -15.01
C ASP A 275 -9.87 -7.49 -14.63
N THR A 276 -11.20 -7.34 -14.51
CA THR A 276 -12.16 -8.45 -14.29
C THR A 276 -12.81 -8.98 -15.57
N LEU A 277 -12.40 -8.48 -16.74
CA LEU A 277 -12.94 -8.89 -18.05
C LEU A 277 -12.00 -9.84 -18.80
#